data_AF-A0A562TGX8-F1
#
_entry.id   AF-A0A562TGX8-F1
#
_cell.length_a   1.000
_cell.length_b   1.000
_cell.length_c   1.000
_cell.angle_alpha   90.00
_cell.angle_beta   90.00
_cell.angle_gamma   90.00
#
_symmetry.space_group_name_H-M   'P 1'
#
loop_
_entity.id
_entity.type
_entity.pdbx_description
1 polymer ?
#
loop_
_entity_poly.entity_id
_entity_poly.type
_entity_poly.pdbx_seq_one_letter_code
_entity_poly.pdbx_strand_id
1 'polypeptide(L)'
;MMERKDRFRHESLQDKKSIQQLLNAISKGIAKGEISFSDEEGGIVLEPDGLMNLKVTASNDDNRCRIDVRVTWTPETNGKKDTGKLKVKA
;
A
#
# COMPACT_ATOMS: atom_id res chain seq x y z
N MET A 1 -11.69 -13.12 -20.32
CA MET A 1 -10.62 -12.26 -19.75
C MET A 1 -11.14 -11.71 -18.44
N MET A 2 -10.54 -12.05 -17.30
CA MET A 2 -10.92 -11.45 -16.01
C MET A 2 -10.21 -10.10 -15.87
N GLU A 3 -10.98 -9.02 -15.75
CA GLU A 3 -10.48 -7.70 -15.38
C GLU A 3 -9.82 -7.79 -14.01
N ARG A 4 -8.56 -7.35 -13.92
CA ARG A 4 -7.79 -7.32 -12.66
C ARG A 4 -8.31 -6.17 -11.81
N LYS A 5 -9.39 -6.40 -11.05
CA LYS A 5 -10.04 -5.42 -10.17
C LYS A 5 -9.18 -4.90 -9.00
N ASP A 6 -7.93 -5.36 -8.86
CA ASP A 6 -7.14 -5.15 -7.64
C ASP A 6 -5.91 -4.25 -7.85
N ARG A 7 -5.78 -3.57 -9.00
CA ARG A 7 -4.59 -2.76 -9.29
C ARG A 7 -4.94 -1.37 -9.82
N PHE A 8 -4.55 -0.35 -9.06
CA PHE A 8 -4.50 1.03 -9.50
C PHE A 8 -3.08 1.40 -9.97
N ARG A 9 -2.96 2.13 -11.08
CA ARG A 9 -1.69 2.67 -11.57
C ARG A 9 -1.94 4.06 -12.13
N HIS A 10 -1.23 5.05 -11.59
CA HIS A 10 -1.25 6.43 -12.06
C HIS A 10 0.18 6.92 -12.28
N GLU A 11 0.40 7.71 -13.33
CA GLU A 11 1.69 8.33 -13.66
C GLU A 11 1.46 9.76 -14.13
N SER A 12 2.11 10.73 -13.49
CA SER A 12 2.01 12.14 -13.87
C SER A 12 3.32 12.89 -13.60
N LEU A 13 3.54 13.96 -14.36
CA LEU A 13 4.63 14.90 -14.14
C LEU A 13 4.16 15.99 -13.17
N GLN A 14 4.86 16.14 -12.05
CA GLN A 14 4.48 17.03 -10.96
C GLN A 14 5.68 17.84 -10.48
N ASP A 15 5.44 19.02 -9.93
CA ASP A 15 6.47 19.79 -9.24
C ASP A 15 6.75 19.24 -7.82
N LYS A 16 7.82 19.72 -7.19
CA LYS A 16 8.23 19.28 -5.85
C LYS A 16 7.14 19.51 -4.77
N LYS A 17 6.31 20.54 -4.91
CA LYS A 17 5.26 20.88 -3.92
C LYS A 17 4.08 19.93 -4.07
N SER A 18 3.64 19.66 -5.30
CA SER A 18 2.61 18.68 -5.60
C SER A 18 3.02 17.27 -5.16
N ILE A 19 4.27 16.86 -5.43
CA ILE A 19 4.80 15.58 -4.92
C ILE A 19 4.75 15.51 -3.39
N GLN A 20 5.18 16.57 -2.69
CA GLN A 20 5.11 16.62 -1.23
C GLN A 20 3.66 16.49 -0.72
N GLN A 21 2.71 17.17 -1.36
CA GLN A 21 1.30 17.08 -0.99
C GLN A 21 0.74 15.67 -1.16
N LEU A 22 1.08 14.99 -2.25
CA LEU A 22 0.69 13.59 -2.50
C LEU A 22 1.28 12.64 -1.45
N LEU A 23 2.58 12.78 -1.13
CA LEU A 23 3.23 11.98 -0.09
C LEU A 23 2.60 12.20 1.29
N ASN A 24 2.25 13.45 1.63
CA ASN A 24 1.54 13.77 2.87
C ASN A 24 0.13 13.15 2.91
N ALA A 25 -0.59 13.12 1.80
CA ALA A 25 -1.90 12.48 1.71
C ALA A 25 -1.80 10.97 1.93
N ILE A 26 -0.82 10.31 1.29
CA ILE A 26 -0.52 8.89 1.51
C ILE A 26 -0.19 8.63 2.99
N SER A 27 0.71 9.43 3.57
CA SER A 27 1.10 9.30 4.98
C SER A 27 -0.09 9.43 5.93
N LYS A 28 -1.01 10.37 5.68
CA LYS A 28 -2.22 10.55 6.48
C LYS A 28 -3.18 9.37 6.34
N GLY A 29 -3.37 8.84 5.13
CA GLY A 29 -4.23 7.69 4.91
C GLY A 29 -3.69 6.41 5.56
N ILE A 30 -2.38 6.19 5.53
CA ILE A 30 -1.74 5.09 6.29
C ILE A 30 -2.04 5.23 7.78
N ALA A 31 -1.85 6.43 8.35
CA ALA A 31 -2.11 6.66 9.78
C ALA A 31 -3.59 6.51 10.17
N LYS A 32 -4.52 6.81 9.24
CA LYS A 32 -5.97 6.63 9.43
C LYS A 32 -6.39 5.15 9.33
N GLY A 33 -5.61 4.31 8.64
CA GLY A 33 -5.98 2.93 8.31
C GLY A 33 -6.83 2.80 7.05
N GLU A 34 -6.95 3.86 6.24
CA GLU A 34 -7.70 3.85 4.98
C GLU A 34 -7.09 4.84 3.99
N ILE A 35 -6.81 4.37 2.77
CA ILE A 35 -6.28 5.17 1.67
C ILE A 35 -7.11 4.92 0.42
N SER A 36 -7.62 5.98 -0.19
CA SER A 36 -8.29 5.91 -1.49
C SER A 36 -7.40 6.55 -2.56
N PHE A 37 -7.22 5.86 -3.67
CA PHE A 37 -6.59 6.37 -4.88
C PHE A 37 -7.61 6.37 -6.01
N SER A 38 -7.67 7.46 -6.78
CA SER A 38 -8.58 7.56 -7.93
C SER A 38 -8.07 8.54 -8.97
N ASP A 39 -8.41 8.30 -10.23
CA ASP A 39 -8.28 9.22 -11.35
C ASP A 39 -9.48 9.06 -12.31
N GLU A 40 -9.34 9.52 -13.56
CA GLU A 40 -10.41 9.47 -14.57
C GLU A 40 -10.76 8.03 -15.01
N GLU A 41 -9.85 7.07 -14.83
CA GLU A 41 -10.03 5.68 -15.27
C GLU A 41 -10.60 4.78 -14.16
N GLY A 42 -10.60 5.24 -12.91
CA GLY A 42 -11.19 4.52 -11.78
C GLY A 42 -10.43 4.75 -10.47
N GLY A 43 -10.56 3.82 -9.53
CA GLY A 43 -9.90 3.93 -8.23
C GLY A 43 -9.84 2.63 -7.44
N ILE A 44 -9.11 2.68 -6.33
CA ILE A 44 -8.97 1.60 -5.36
C ILE A 44 -8.99 2.18 -3.94
N VAL A 45 -9.57 1.44 -3.00
CA VAL A 45 -9.46 1.70 -1.56
C VAL A 45 -8.62 0.60 -0.95
N LEU A 46 -7.65 0.99 -0.14
CA LEU A 46 -6.77 0.10 0.61
C LEU A 46 -6.95 0.36 2.11
N GLU A 47 -6.89 -0.70 2.90
CA GLU A 47 -7.00 -0.67 4.37
C GLU A 47 -5.66 -1.15 4.96
N PRO A 48 -4.69 -0.24 5.19
CA PRO A 48 -3.46 -0.54 5.93
C PRO A 48 -3.79 -0.99 7.35
N ASP A 49 -3.33 -2.18 7.72
CA ASP A 49 -3.54 -2.75 9.05
C ASP A 49 -2.36 -3.64 9.46
N GLY A 50 -2.25 -3.90 10.75
CA GLY A 50 -1.29 -4.81 11.34
C GLY A 50 0.17 -4.40 11.11
N LEU A 51 1.03 -5.40 10.94
CA LEU A 51 2.45 -5.17 10.68
C LEU A 51 2.69 -4.88 9.20
N MET A 52 3.37 -3.78 8.94
CA MET A 52 3.72 -3.33 7.60
C MET A 52 5.23 -3.40 7.38
N ASN A 53 5.64 -3.84 6.21
CA ASN A 53 7.03 -3.80 5.76
C ASN A 53 7.26 -2.54 4.92
N LEU A 54 8.30 -1.77 5.25
CA LEU A 54 8.76 -0.62 4.47
C LEU A 54 10.07 -0.96 3.78
N LYS A 55 10.11 -0.79 2.45
CA LYS A 55 11.33 -0.80 1.65
C LYS A 55 11.51 0.54 0.95
N VAL A 56 12.68 1.14 1.13
CA VAL A 56 13.10 2.35 0.42
C VAL A 56 14.30 2.02 -0.46
N THR A 57 14.21 2.35 -1.74
CA THR A 57 15.32 2.29 -2.69
C THR A 57 15.54 3.69 -3.24
N ALA A 58 16.78 4.17 -3.25
CA ALA A 58 17.15 5.42 -3.90
C ALA A 58 18.32 5.18 -4.85
N SER A 59 18.27 5.80 -6.03
CA SER A 59 19.34 5.76 -7.00
C SER A 59 19.51 7.12 -7.68
N ASN A 60 20.75 7.42 -8.04
CA ASN A 60 21.11 8.57 -8.84
C ASN A 60 22.09 8.09 -9.91
N ASP A 61 21.73 8.27 -11.18
CA ASP A 61 22.60 8.09 -12.32
C ASP A 61 22.66 9.39 -13.15
N ASP A 62 23.50 9.43 -14.18
CA ASP A 62 23.75 10.65 -14.96
C ASP A 62 22.49 11.29 -15.55
N ASN A 63 21.41 10.52 -15.73
CA ASN A 63 20.18 10.98 -16.39
C ASN A 63 18.94 10.97 -15.48
N ARG A 64 19.01 10.37 -14.28
CA ARG A 64 17.82 10.16 -13.46
C ARG A 64 18.12 10.05 -11.96
N CYS A 65 17.39 10.86 -11.19
CA CYS A 65 17.18 10.65 -9.76
C CYS A 65 15.89 9.85 -9.55
N ARG A 66 15.94 8.80 -8.74
CA ARG A 66 14.77 7.95 -8.44
C ARG A 66 14.72 7.60 -6.95
N ILE A 67 13.51 7.66 -6.40
CA ILE A 67 13.17 7.15 -5.08
C ILE A 67 11.96 6.24 -5.24
N ASP A 68 12.09 4.99 -4.83
CA ASP A 68 10.98 4.05 -4.68
C ASP A 68 10.67 3.88 -3.19
N VAL A 69 9.44 4.22 -2.80
CA VAL A 69 8.91 3.90 -1.48
C VAL A 69 7.87 2.80 -1.65
N ARG A 70 8.13 1.63 -1.04
CA ARG A 70 7.22 0.50 -1.07
C ARG A 70 6.79 0.14 0.35
N VAL A 71 5.48 0.22 0.59
CA VAL A 71 4.83 -0.30 1.80
C VAL A 71 4.06 -1.55 1.41
N THR A 72 4.15 -2.60 2.21
CA THR A 72 3.44 -3.86 1.97
C THR A 72 2.97 -4.44 3.28
N TRP A 73 1.73 -4.92 3.30
CA TRP A 73 1.14 -5.64 4.42
C TRP A 73 0.35 -6.83 3.91
N THR A 74 0.08 -7.76 4.81
CA THR A 74 -0.87 -8.84 4.58
C THR A 74 -2.07 -8.53 5.47
N PRO A 75 -3.27 -8.34 4.90
CA PRO A 75 -4.47 -8.17 5.71
C PRO A 75 -4.55 -9.33 6.70
N GLU A 76 -4.70 -9.03 7.99
CA GLU A 76 -5.08 -10.03 8.98
C GLU A 76 -6.44 -10.54 8.56
N THR A 77 -6.49 -11.68 7.86
CA THR A 77 -7.77 -12.31 7.53
C THR A 77 -8.47 -12.58 8.85
N ASN A 78 -9.56 -11.84 9.12
CA ASN A 78 -10.43 -12.10 10.25
C ASN A 78 -10.70 -13.61 10.35
N GLY A 79 -10.08 -14.26 11.34
CA GLY A 79 -10.30 -15.66 11.68
C GLY A 79 -9.16 -16.62 11.40
N LYS A 80 -8.07 -16.54 12.18
CA LYS A 80 -7.72 -17.75 12.93
C LYS A 80 -8.87 -18.00 13.89
N LYS A 81 -9.90 -18.73 13.47
CA LYS A 81 -10.80 -19.39 14.43
C LYS A 81 -9.87 -20.13 15.37
N ASP A 82 -9.97 -19.87 16.66
CA ASP A 82 -9.37 -20.69 17.70
C ASP A 82 -9.86 -22.12 17.45
N THR A 83 -9.04 -22.91 16.77
CA THR A 83 -9.27 -24.33 16.55
C THR A 83 -8.92 -24.96 17.88
N GLY A 84 -9.89 -24.89 18.80
CA GLY A 84 -9.67 -25.00 20.24
C GLY A 84 -8.64 -26.05 20.64
N LYS A 85 -7.93 -25.76 21.73
CA LYS A 85 -6.78 -26.51 22.27
C LYS A 85 -6.76 -28.00 21.91
N LEU A 86 -5.68 -28.42 21.26
CA LEU A 86 -5.36 -29.81 20.95
C LEU A 86 -5.60 -30.71 22.18
N LYS A 87 -6.55 -31.65 22.07
CA LYS A 87 -6.74 -32.69 23.07
C LYS A 87 -6.03 -33.95 22.59
N VAL A 88 -4.90 -34.27 23.22
CA VAL A 88 -4.22 -35.56 23.07
C VAL A 88 -4.70 -36.47 24.19
N LYS A 89 -5.08 -37.71 23.86
CA LYS A 89 -5.29 -38.78 24.83
C LYS A 89 -4.23 -39.87 24.60
N ALA A 90 -3.69 -40.38 25.69
CA ALA A 90 -2.87 -41.60 25.73
C ALA A 90 -3.78 -42.84 25.71
#